data_AF-A0A285PTS5-F1
#
_entry.id   AF-A0A285PTS5-F1
#
_cell.length_a   1.000
_cell.length_b   1.000
_cell.length_c   1.000
_cell.angle_alpha   90.00
_cell.angle_beta   90.00
_cell.angle_gamma   90.00
#
_symmetry.space_group_name_H-M   'P 1'
#
loop_
_entity.id
_entity.type
_entity.pdbx_description
1 polymer ?
#
loop_
_entity_poly.entity_id
_entity_poly.type
_entity_poly.pdbx_seq_one_letter_code
_entity_poly.pdbx_strand_id
1 'polypeptide(L)'
;MIKNKLKRVLAVALAGMMVAGVAGCSSSKDAKKNNTAKSEQGTEATTESKANTTADYVASNVTLPDNFDNMIYPIEALMVQKLSKGYAYYTNDTSEEEADSFWFSMAVLTSLMETESAYGDGVEEDSFYYLKENTTNMYASALYNTYGKGDMEFPEISDGDKYATYDDDKDMYGFLKGDVGSLVPYITDCTKDGSDYIITAQLRNKDTDEVRGTYQVTITETSFDGDDNNFAYSVTDITAKKNSSYGFDEENTTDKSEEEKSTEESTSEEGSTTEADSETDTDSDSSSSSSESISQDDALSQAKDYYGSDAEYSYKKKVTVGDKEYYDFSVKGDDISSTDVLVSVDGQDVIGGTQNDDGSWSFDQ
;
A
#
# COMPACT_ATOMS: atom_id res chain seq x y z
N MET A 1 8.27 -38.93 -12.85
CA MET A 1 7.72 -39.73 -13.96
C MET A 1 6.21 -39.54 -13.98
N ILE A 2 5.71 -38.79 -14.97
CA ILE A 2 4.42 -39.00 -15.66
C ILE A 2 3.12 -38.80 -14.84
N LYS A 3 2.53 -37.61 -15.06
CA LYS A 3 1.12 -37.29 -15.33
C LYS A 3 0.07 -37.56 -14.24
N ASN A 4 -0.66 -36.50 -13.91
CA ASN A 4 -2.12 -36.56 -14.02
C ASN A 4 -2.65 -35.30 -14.72
N LYS A 5 -2.76 -35.38 -16.05
CA LYS A 5 -3.67 -34.56 -16.84
C LYS A 5 -5.03 -35.27 -16.87
N LEU A 6 -6.07 -34.49 -17.18
CA LEU A 6 -7.37 -34.88 -17.78
C LEU A 6 -8.47 -35.22 -16.74
N LYS A 7 -9.71 -34.71 -16.80
CA LYS A 7 -10.55 -34.30 -17.96
C LYS A 7 -11.64 -33.30 -17.52
N ARG A 8 -11.76 -32.15 -18.20
CA ARG A 8 -13.07 -31.50 -18.44
C ARG A 8 -13.87 -32.43 -19.38
N VAL A 9 -15.08 -32.80 -19.00
CA VAL A 9 -16.04 -33.54 -19.85
C VAL A 9 -17.38 -32.80 -19.84
N LEU A 10 -17.82 -32.46 -21.06
CA LEU A 10 -19.07 -31.84 -21.50
C LEU A 10 -20.35 -32.24 -20.74
N ALA A 11 -21.27 -31.27 -20.67
CA ALA A 11 -22.66 -31.50 -21.05
C ALA A 11 -23.23 -30.26 -21.79
N VAL A 12 -23.30 -30.36 -23.12
CA VAL A 12 -24.05 -29.47 -24.02
C VAL A 12 -25.52 -29.87 -23.98
N ALA A 13 -26.42 -28.90 -23.83
CA ALA A 13 -27.84 -29.05 -24.17
C ALA A 13 -28.27 -27.91 -25.11
N LEU A 14 -28.49 -28.28 -26.37
CA LEU A 14 -29.01 -27.50 -27.48
C LEU A 14 -30.53 -27.28 -27.37
N ALA A 15 -31.01 -26.05 -27.64
CA ALA A 15 -32.27 -25.73 -28.33
C ALA A 15 -32.27 -24.20 -28.64
N GLY A 16 -32.13 -23.74 -29.89
CA GLY A 16 -33.22 -23.47 -30.87
C GLY A 16 -33.68 -22.00 -30.74
N MET A 17 -33.82 -21.13 -31.75
CA MET A 17 -34.05 -21.23 -33.19
C MET A 17 -33.70 -19.87 -33.86
N MET A 18 -33.47 -19.93 -35.18
CA MET A 18 -33.23 -18.88 -36.18
C MET A 18 -34.14 -17.64 -36.12
N VAL A 19 -33.70 -16.49 -36.67
CA VAL A 19 -34.24 -15.87 -37.90
C VAL A 19 -33.18 -14.96 -38.56
N ALA A 20 -33.19 -14.96 -39.90
CA ALA A 20 -32.22 -14.40 -40.84
C ALA A 20 -32.46 -12.95 -41.27
N GLY A 21 -31.41 -12.36 -41.85
CA GLY A 21 -31.46 -11.32 -42.90
C GLY A 21 -30.61 -10.08 -42.58
N VAL A 22 -29.83 -9.46 -43.48
CA VAL A 22 -29.55 -9.64 -44.91
C VAL A 22 -28.17 -9.02 -45.18
N ALA A 23 -27.46 -9.56 -46.16
CA ALA A 23 -26.15 -9.13 -46.65
C ALA A 23 -26.10 -7.69 -47.20
N GLY A 24 -24.92 -7.06 -47.07
CA GLY A 24 -24.52 -5.85 -47.77
C GLY A 24 -23.01 -5.77 -47.90
N CYS A 25 -22.47 -6.38 -48.95
CA CYS A 25 -21.06 -6.41 -49.32
C CYS A 25 -20.69 -5.12 -50.07
N SER A 26 -19.58 -4.45 -49.72
CA SER A 26 -18.68 -3.86 -50.73
C SER A 26 -17.32 -3.50 -50.13
N SER A 27 -16.32 -3.58 -51.00
CA SER A 27 -14.90 -3.78 -50.76
C SER A 27 -14.07 -2.49 -50.74
N SER A 28 -12.92 -2.59 -50.07
CA SER A 28 -11.60 -2.01 -50.42
C SER A 28 -11.44 -0.49 -50.49
N LYS A 29 -10.61 0.06 -49.58
CA LYS A 29 -9.29 0.64 -49.89
C LYS A 29 -8.66 1.36 -48.69
N ASP A 30 -7.36 1.14 -48.54
CA ASP A 30 -6.42 1.92 -47.76
C ASP A 30 -6.64 3.43 -47.86
N ALA A 31 -6.68 4.11 -46.71
CA ALA A 31 -6.33 5.52 -46.62
C ALA A 31 -5.88 5.87 -45.19
N LYS A 32 -4.57 5.83 -45.01
CA LYS A 32 -3.82 6.58 -44.01
C LYS A 32 -4.32 8.03 -44.00
N LYS A 33 -4.85 8.51 -42.87
CA LYS A 33 -5.15 9.93 -42.65
C LYS A 33 -4.62 10.38 -41.29
N ASN A 34 -3.44 10.99 -41.35
CA ASN A 34 -3.14 12.14 -40.51
C ASN A 34 -4.24 13.18 -40.71
N ASN A 35 -4.77 13.75 -39.64
CA ASN A 35 -5.44 15.05 -39.73
C ASN A 35 -5.11 15.90 -38.51
N THR A 36 -4.24 16.87 -38.79
CA THR A 36 -4.05 18.12 -38.10
C THR A 36 -5.37 18.88 -37.92
N ALA A 37 -5.46 19.53 -36.77
CA ALA A 37 -6.55 20.34 -36.22
C ALA A 37 -7.32 21.23 -37.21
N LYS A 38 -8.64 21.31 -36.97
CA LYS A 38 -9.48 22.46 -37.33
C LYS A 38 -10.14 23.00 -36.06
N SER A 39 -9.65 24.15 -35.62
CA SER A 39 -10.21 25.00 -34.57
C SER A 39 -11.56 25.56 -35.02
N GLU A 40 -12.63 25.27 -34.28
CA GLU A 40 -13.81 26.12 -34.20
C GLU A 40 -14.17 26.32 -32.72
N GLN A 41 -14.17 27.59 -32.34
CA GLN A 41 -14.29 28.15 -31.00
C GLN A 41 -15.77 28.09 -30.58
N GLY A 42 -16.08 27.23 -29.61
CA GLY A 42 -17.36 27.17 -28.91
C GLY A 42 -17.08 27.23 -27.42
N THR A 43 -17.55 28.29 -26.76
CA THR A 43 -17.36 28.56 -25.34
C THR A 43 -18.21 27.60 -24.52
N GLU A 44 -17.65 26.46 -24.15
CA GLU A 44 -18.05 25.68 -22.98
C GLU A 44 -16.92 25.80 -21.95
N ALA A 45 -17.27 25.90 -20.67
CA ALA A 45 -16.29 25.92 -19.60
C ALA A 45 -15.62 24.55 -19.53
N THR A 46 -14.59 24.35 -20.34
CA THR A 46 -13.66 23.25 -20.22
C THR A 46 -12.86 23.51 -18.96
N THR A 47 -13.15 22.77 -17.89
CA THR A 47 -12.10 22.45 -16.92
C THR A 47 -11.04 21.73 -17.75
N GLU A 48 -10.00 22.46 -18.17
CA GLU A 48 -8.83 21.87 -18.81
C GLU A 48 -8.26 20.89 -17.78
N SER A 49 -8.54 19.60 -17.94
CA SER A 49 -7.79 18.54 -17.29
C SER A 49 -6.36 18.70 -17.81
N LYS A 50 -5.52 19.35 -17.01
CA LYS A 50 -4.09 19.42 -17.24
C LYS A 50 -3.62 17.97 -17.37
N ALA A 51 -3.12 17.59 -18.55
CA ALA A 51 -2.45 16.30 -18.70
C ALA A 51 -1.29 16.30 -17.70
N ASN A 52 -1.39 15.49 -16.66
CA ASN A 52 -0.37 15.43 -15.64
C ASN A 52 0.85 14.77 -16.27
N THR A 53 1.96 15.50 -16.35
CA THR A 53 3.21 14.94 -16.86
C THR A 53 3.95 14.28 -15.70
N THR A 54 4.87 13.35 -15.96
CA THR A 54 5.75 12.76 -14.94
C THR A 54 6.44 13.83 -14.08
N ALA A 55 6.73 15.00 -14.66
CA ALA A 55 7.31 16.14 -13.94
C ALA A 55 6.41 16.72 -12.84
N ASP A 56 5.09 16.53 -12.90
CA ASP A 56 4.15 16.96 -11.87
C ASP A 56 4.20 16.05 -10.62
N TYR A 57 4.74 14.84 -10.76
CA TYR A 57 4.79 13.81 -9.72
C TYR A 57 6.19 13.59 -9.12
N VAL A 58 7.18 14.40 -9.49
CA VAL A 58 8.58 14.18 -9.14
C VAL A 58 9.22 15.45 -8.61
N ALA A 59 9.92 15.36 -7.48
CA ALA A 59 10.68 16.47 -6.94
C ALA A 59 11.78 16.90 -7.91
N SER A 60 11.99 18.21 -8.05
CA SER A 60 12.84 18.81 -9.09
C SER A 60 14.32 18.40 -9.04
N ASN A 61 14.78 17.89 -7.89
CA ASN A 61 16.13 17.39 -7.67
C ASN A 61 16.28 15.88 -7.87
N VAL A 62 15.21 15.17 -8.21
CA VAL A 62 15.22 13.71 -8.39
C VAL A 62 15.43 13.38 -9.86
N THR A 63 16.35 12.45 -10.11
CA THR A 63 16.56 11.87 -11.45
C THR A 63 16.00 10.45 -11.47
N LEU A 64 15.05 10.20 -12.35
CA LEU A 64 14.44 8.89 -12.55
C LEU A 64 15.20 8.08 -13.60
N PRO A 65 15.07 6.75 -13.60
CA PRO A 65 15.67 5.93 -14.62
C PRO A 65 14.99 6.14 -15.99
N ASP A 66 15.67 5.77 -17.06
CA ASP A 66 15.13 5.93 -18.42
C ASP A 66 13.84 5.13 -18.61
N ASN A 67 12.88 5.68 -19.36
CA ASN A 67 11.58 5.06 -19.63
C ASN A 67 10.72 4.79 -18.37
N PHE A 68 10.86 5.63 -17.34
CA PHE A 68 10.10 5.50 -16.10
C PHE A 68 8.64 5.95 -16.21
N ASP A 69 8.26 6.75 -17.22
CA ASP A 69 6.98 7.48 -17.21
C ASP A 69 5.75 6.63 -16.83
N ASN A 70 5.63 5.43 -17.38
CA ASN A 70 4.50 4.54 -17.07
C ASN A 70 4.60 3.83 -15.71
N MET A 71 5.77 3.80 -15.08
CA MET A 71 5.96 3.20 -13.75
C MET A 71 5.27 3.96 -12.62
N ILE A 72 4.85 5.20 -12.86
CA ILE A 72 4.10 5.95 -11.86
C ILE A 72 2.77 5.26 -11.51
N TYR A 73 2.10 4.63 -12.49
CA TYR A 73 0.79 4.01 -12.28
C TYR A 73 0.84 2.70 -11.48
N PRO A 74 1.75 1.74 -11.74
CA PRO A 74 1.94 0.59 -10.87
C PRO A 74 2.32 0.99 -9.45
N ILE A 75 3.17 2.02 -9.29
CA ILE A 75 3.55 2.54 -7.97
C ILE A 75 2.33 3.12 -7.23
N GLU A 76 1.52 3.92 -7.92
CA GLU A 76 0.27 4.46 -7.36
C GLU A 76 -0.67 3.35 -6.90
N ALA A 77 -0.89 2.34 -7.74
CA ALA A 77 -1.79 1.24 -7.45
C ALA A 77 -1.38 0.48 -6.18
N LEU A 78 -0.08 0.18 -6.03
CA LEU A 78 0.43 -0.52 -4.85
C LEU A 78 0.43 0.37 -3.59
N MET A 79 0.69 1.67 -3.72
CA MET A 79 0.61 2.61 -2.59
C MET A 79 -0.84 2.74 -2.09
N VAL A 80 -1.81 2.82 -2.99
CA VAL A 80 -3.24 2.86 -2.65
C VAL A 80 -3.69 1.53 -2.05
N GLN A 81 -3.23 0.40 -2.58
CA GLN A 81 -3.45 -0.93 -2.00
C GLN A 81 -2.91 -0.99 -0.57
N LYS A 82 -1.65 -0.62 -0.34
CA LYS A 82 -1.05 -0.65 0.99
C LYS A 82 -1.81 0.23 1.98
N LEU A 83 -2.19 1.44 1.57
CA LEU A 83 -2.99 2.33 2.40
C LEU A 83 -4.36 1.70 2.76
N SER A 84 -5.02 1.06 1.79
CA SER A 84 -6.41 0.61 1.92
C SER A 84 -6.57 -0.78 2.53
N LYS A 85 -5.59 -1.66 2.30
CA LYS A 85 -5.67 -3.10 2.60
C LYS A 85 -4.55 -3.59 3.51
N GLY A 86 -3.45 -2.85 3.66
CA GLY A 86 -2.31 -3.26 4.49
C GLY A 86 -1.36 -4.27 3.85
N TYR A 87 -1.76 -4.97 2.78
CA TYR A 87 -0.95 -5.97 2.10
C TYR A 87 -0.31 -5.40 0.81
N ALA A 88 0.89 -5.86 0.41
CA ALA A 88 1.54 -5.48 -0.86
C ALA A 88 2.12 -6.67 -1.61
N TYR A 89 2.04 -7.88 -1.08
CA TYR A 89 2.75 -8.98 -1.68
C TYR A 89 1.88 -10.22 -1.68
N TYR A 90 1.61 -10.71 -2.89
CA TYR A 90 0.93 -11.98 -3.12
C TYR A 90 1.99 -13.08 -3.34
N THR A 91 1.76 -14.23 -2.73
CA THR A 91 2.50 -15.48 -2.99
C THR A 91 1.51 -16.64 -3.09
N ASN A 92 1.90 -17.77 -3.67
CA ASN A 92 0.98 -18.92 -3.79
C ASN A 92 0.51 -19.50 -2.44
N ASP A 93 1.14 -19.11 -1.33
CA ASP A 93 0.81 -19.54 0.03
C ASP A 93 -0.06 -18.51 0.79
N THR A 94 -0.51 -17.44 0.12
CA THR A 94 -1.28 -16.38 0.77
C THR A 94 -2.76 -16.71 0.97
N SER A 95 -3.36 -16.10 1.98
CA SER A 95 -4.77 -16.17 2.34
C SER A 95 -5.72 -15.56 1.29
N GLU A 96 -7.03 -15.83 1.43
CA GLU A 96 -8.07 -15.22 0.59
C GLU A 96 -8.06 -13.67 0.67
N GLU A 97 -7.69 -13.08 1.82
CA GLU A 97 -7.59 -11.61 1.99
C GLU A 97 -6.42 -10.99 1.22
N GLU A 98 -5.32 -11.72 1.10
CA GLU A 98 -4.15 -11.31 0.31
C GLU A 98 -4.40 -11.48 -1.19
N ALA A 99 -5.19 -12.48 -1.60
CA ALA A 99 -5.69 -12.62 -2.97
C ALA A 99 -6.62 -11.44 -3.35
N ASP A 100 -7.52 -11.01 -2.45
CA ASP A 100 -8.36 -9.82 -2.65
C ASP A 100 -7.52 -8.55 -2.84
N SER A 101 -6.36 -8.46 -2.19
CA SER A 101 -5.44 -7.34 -2.34
C SER A 101 -4.73 -7.32 -3.71
N PHE A 102 -4.40 -8.50 -4.25
CA PHE A 102 -3.92 -8.61 -5.64
C PHE A 102 -4.97 -8.09 -6.63
N TRP A 103 -6.20 -8.59 -6.54
CA TRP A 103 -7.29 -8.17 -7.43
C TRP A 103 -7.63 -6.69 -7.31
N PHE A 104 -7.58 -6.14 -6.09
CA PHE A 104 -7.70 -4.70 -5.86
C PHE A 104 -6.63 -3.91 -6.63
N SER A 105 -5.35 -4.27 -6.49
CA SER A 105 -4.25 -3.56 -7.18
C SER A 105 -4.35 -3.62 -8.70
N MET A 106 -4.80 -4.77 -9.24
CA MET A 106 -5.07 -4.95 -10.67
C MET A 106 -6.20 -4.05 -11.16
N ALA A 107 -7.30 -3.93 -10.39
CA ALA A 107 -8.42 -3.06 -10.73
C ALA A 107 -8.04 -1.58 -10.68
N VAL A 108 -7.24 -1.18 -9.70
CA VAL A 108 -6.70 0.18 -9.57
C VAL A 108 -5.80 0.54 -10.75
N LEU A 109 -4.81 -0.32 -11.07
CA LEU A 109 -3.94 -0.09 -12.22
C LEU A 109 -4.73 -0.04 -13.54
N THR A 110 -5.69 -0.95 -13.73
CA THR A 110 -6.54 -0.95 -14.92
C THR A 110 -7.29 0.36 -15.07
N SER A 111 -7.87 0.88 -13.98
CA SER A 111 -8.59 2.15 -13.99
C SER A 111 -7.67 3.34 -14.32
N LEU A 112 -6.44 3.35 -13.80
CA LEU A 112 -5.45 4.40 -14.11
C LEU A 112 -5.06 4.38 -15.60
N MET A 113 -4.75 3.19 -16.12
CA MET A 113 -4.27 3.05 -17.51
C MET A 113 -5.36 3.34 -18.55
N GLU A 114 -6.64 3.15 -18.21
CA GLU A 114 -7.77 3.53 -19.06
C GLU A 114 -7.94 5.05 -19.16
N THR A 115 -7.81 5.79 -18.05
CA THR A 115 -7.97 7.26 -18.06
C THR A 115 -6.94 7.98 -18.92
N GLU A 116 -5.79 7.36 -19.14
CA GLU A 116 -4.68 7.90 -19.95
C GLU A 116 -4.78 7.51 -21.44
N SER A 117 -5.82 6.79 -21.84
CA SER A 117 -6.19 6.45 -23.24
C SER A 117 -5.16 5.64 -24.04
N ALA A 118 -4.14 5.06 -23.40
CA ALA A 118 -2.92 4.70 -24.12
C ALA A 118 -2.66 3.20 -24.34
N TYR A 119 -3.18 2.26 -23.53
CA TYR A 119 -2.56 0.92 -23.49
C TYR A 119 -3.47 -0.30 -23.27
N GLY A 120 -4.71 -0.29 -23.75
CA GLY A 120 -5.63 -1.44 -23.63
C GLY A 120 -6.41 -1.76 -24.91
N ASP A 121 -6.43 -3.05 -25.28
CA ASP A 121 -7.42 -3.65 -26.19
C ASP A 121 -8.75 -3.92 -25.44
N GLY A 122 -9.03 -3.13 -24.40
CA GLY A 122 -10.10 -3.36 -23.45
C GLY A 122 -11.48 -3.18 -24.09
N VAL A 123 -12.42 -4.04 -23.71
CA VAL A 123 -13.83 -3.85 -24.04
C VAL A 123 -14.57 -3.46 -22.77
N GLU A 124 -15.23 -2.32 -22.83
CA GLU A 124 -16.05 -1.81 -21.75
C GLU A 124 -17.41 -2.53 -21.73
N GLU A 125 -17.69 -3.30 -20.66
CA GLU A 125 -18.99 -3.93 -20.44
C GLU A 125 -19.43 -3.77 -18.97
N ASP A 126 -20.64 -3.28 -18.75
CA ASP A 126 -21.21 -3.02 -17.41
C ASP A 126 -20.29 -2.16 -16.51
N SER A 127 -19.99 -2.63 -15.29
CA SER A 127 -19.12 -1.98 -14.31
C SER A 127 -17.67 -2.49 -14.36
N PHE A 128 -17.26 -3.20 -15.41
CA PHE A 128 -15.94 -3.83 -15.53
C PHE A 128 -15.20 -3.44 -16.82
N TYR A 129 -13.87 -3.39 -16.74
CA TYR A 129 -12.96 -3.33 -17.89
C TYR A 129 -12.42 -4.72 -18.18
N TYR A 130 -12.69 -5.26 -19.37
CA TYR A 130 -12.22 -6.59 -19.76
C TYR A 130 -10.91 -6.50 -20.52
N LEU A 131 -9.87 -7.12 -19.95
CA LEU A 131 -8.53 -7.22 -20.51
C LEU A 131 -8.25 -8.63 -21.02
N LYS A 132 -7.56 -8.72 -22.16
CA LYS A 132 -7.00 -9.97 -22.66
C LYS A 132 -5.88 -10.44 -21.74
N GLU A 133 -5.68 -11.76 -21.69
CA GLU A 133 -4.64 -12.41 -20.88
C GLU A 133 -3.26 -11.75 -21.01
N ASN A 134 -2.81 -11.39 -22.22
CA ASN A 134 -1.51 -10.74 -22.41
C ASN A 134 -1.39 -9.38 -21.68
N THR A 135 -2.43 -8.55 -21.74
CA THR A 135 -2.46 -7.25 -21.06
C THR A 135 -2.56 -7.45 -19.54
N THR A 136 -3.35 -8.41 -19.10
CA THR A 136 -3.44 -8.79 -17.68
C THR A 136 -2.08 -9.24 -17.13
N ASN A 137 -1.37 -10.09 -17.88
CA ASN A 137 -0.02 -10.55 -17.52
C ASN A 137 0.98 -9.38 -17.48
N MET A 138 0.92 -8.47 -18.45
CA MET A 138 1.75 -7.27 -18.46
C MET A 138 1.51 -6.41 -17.21
N TYR A 139 0.26 -6.13 -16.85
CA TYR A 139 -0.08 -5.33 -15.67
C TYR A 139 0.35 -6.01 -14.38
N ALA A 140 0.07 -7.31 -14.23
CA ALA A 140 0.52 -8.09 -13.08
C ALA A 140 2.06 -8.09 -12.98
N SER A 141 2.77 -8.21 -14.10
CA SER A 141 4.24 -8.19 -14.12
C SER A 141 4.82 -6.83 -13.71
N ALA A 142 4.13 -5.72 -14.01
CA ALA A 142 4.56 -4.38 -13.62
C ALA A 142 4.37 -4.14 -12.12
N LEU A 143 3.23 -4.61 -11.57
CA LEU A 143 2.92 -4.54 -10.14
C LEU A 143 3.77 -5.51 -9.31
N TYR A 144 4.09 -6.68 -9.87
CA TYR A 144 4.70 -7.78 -9.13
C TYR A 144 5.69 -8.52 -10.01
N ASN A 145 6.99 -8.29 -9.78
CA ASN A 145 8.07 -8.86 -10.59
C ASN A 145 8.05 -10.40 -10.70
N THR A 146 7.44 -11.10 -9.76
CA THR A 146 7.29 -12.57 -9.80
C THR A 146 6.48 -13.05 -11.01
N TYR A 147 5.45 -12.32 -11.42
CA TYR A 147 4.65 -12.66 -12.60
C TYR A 147 5.41 -12.43 -13.91
N GLY A 148 6.29 -11.42 -13.95
CA GLY A 148 7.15 -11.18 -15.09
C GLY A 148 8.13 -12.32 -15.38
N LYS A 149 8.42 -13.18 -14.39
CA LYS A 149 9.28 -14.36 -14.57
C LYS A 149 8.50 -15.59 -15.08
N GLY A 150 7.17 -15.53 -15.05
CA GLY A 150 6.30 -16.67 -15.37
C GLY A 150 6.30 -17.76 -14.29
N ASP A 151 6.74 -17.43 -13.07
CA ASP A 151 6.89 -18.39 -11.96
C ASP A 151 5.61 -18.55 -11.13
N MET A 152 4.55 -17.79 -11.42
CA MET A 152 3.35 -17.65 -10.61
C MET A 152 2.09 -17.66 -11.47
N GLU A 153 1.07 -18.39 -11.02
CA GLU A 153 -0.30 -18.30 -11.57
C GLU A 153 -1.07 -17.23 -10.81
N PHE A 154 -2.07 -16.62 -11.44
CA PHE A 154 -2.94 -15.67 -10.72
C PHE A 154 -3.67 -16.39 -9.57
N PRO A 155 -4.05 -15.64 -8.51
CA PRO A 155 -4.91 -16.19 -7.47
C PRO A 155 -6.22 -16.73 -8.07
N GLU A 156 -6.95 -17.56 -7.35
CA GLU A 156 -8.32 -17.91 -7.77
C GLU A 156 -9.24 -16.67 -7.60
N ILE A 157 -10.15 -16.46 -8.55
CA ILE A 157 -11.20 -15.44 -8.41
C ILE A 157 -12.36 -16.10 -7.68
N SER A 158 -12.63 -15.64 -6.46
CA SER A 158 -13.75 -16.15 -5.65
C SER A 158 -15.10 -15.85 -6.30
N ASP A 159 -16.08 -16.75 -6.07
CA ASP A 159 -17.46 -16.52 -6.52
C ASP A 159 -18.01 -15.21 -5.92
N GLY A 160 -18.25 -14.22 -6.78
CA GLY A 160 -18.73 -12.90 -6.36
C GLY A 160 -17.63 -11.96 -5.85
N ASP A 161 -16.38 -12.18 -6.25
CA ASP A 161 -15.27 -11.24 -6.04
C ASP A 161 -15.67 -9.82 -6.47
N LYS A 162 -15.24 -8.84 -5.67
CA LYS A 162 -15.63 -7.45 -5.84
C LYS A 162 -14.85 -6.75 -6.95
N TYR A 163 -13.60 -7.13 -7.16
CA TYR A 163 -12.63 -6.40 -7.97
C TYR A 163 -12.34 -7.09 -9.29
N ALA A 164 -12.48 -8.41 -9.36
CA ALA A 164 -12.17 -9.19 -10.55
C ALA A 164 -13.30 -10.15 -10.94
N THR A 165 -13.38 -10.47 -12.23
CA THR A 165 -14.22 -11.53 -12.79
C THR A 165 -13.50 -12.16 -13.98
N TYR A 166 -13.91 -13.37 -14.37
CA TYR A 166 -13.43 -14.03 -15.58
C TYR A 166 -14.58 -14.36 -16.52
N ASP A 167 -14.47 -13.92 -17.77
CA ASP A 167 -15.40 -14.27 -18.84
C ASP A 167 -14.85 -15.47 -19.61
N ASP A 168 -15.32 -16.68 -19.26
CA ASP A 168 -14.95 -17.94 -19.90
C ASP A 168 -15.26 -17.98 -21.42
N ASP A 169 -16.30 -17.24 -21.87
CA ASP A 169 -16.71 -17.25 -23.27
C ASP A 169 -15.79 -16.38 -24.13
N LYS A 170 -15.26 -15.31 -23.54
CA LYS A 170 -14.37 -14.35 -24.21
C LYS A 170 -12.89 -14.54 -23.92
N ASP A 171 -12.55 -15.35 -22.92
CA ASP A 171 -11.17 -15.59 -22.47
C ASP A 171 -10.51 -14.28 -21.97
N MET A 172 -11.24 -13.53 -21.13
CA MET A 172 -10.84 -12.20 -20.66
C MET A 172 -11.06 -12.04 -19.15
N TYR A 173 -10.17 -11.26 -18.53
CA TYR A 173 -10.29 -10.84 -17.14
C TYR A 173 -11.02 -9.50 -17.06
N GLY A 174 -12.12 -9.45 -16.33
CA GLY A 174 -12.83 -8.21 -16.03
C GLY A 174 -12.35 -7.61 -14.72
N PHE A 175 -12.05 -6.31 -14.69
CA PHE A 175 -11.67 -5.56 -13.49
C PHE A 175 -12.66 -4.45 -13.16
N LEU A 176 -13.06 -4.31 -11.90
CA LEU A 176 -14.05 -3.34 -11.47
C LEU A 176 -13.58 -1.92 -11.81
N LYS A 177 -14.45 -1.16 -12.47
CA LYS A 177 -14.25 0.27 -12.72
C LYS A 177 -14.30 1.04 -11.42
N GLY A 178 -13.27 1.81 -11.14
CA GLY A 178 -13.24 2.69 -9.99
C GLY A 178 -12.75 4.09 -10.36
N ASP A 179 -13.30 5.09 -9.69
CA ASP A 179 -12.55 6.32 -9.51
C ASP A 179 -11.36 5.98 -8.61
N VAL A 180 -10.15 6.17 -9.12
CA VAL A 180 -8.89 5.94 -8.40
C VAL A 180 -8.71 6.95 -7.25
N GLY A 181 -9.61 7.92 -7.16
CA GLY A 181 -9.72 8.87 -6.08
C GLY A 181 -8.85 10.09 -6.30
N SER A 182 -8.61 10.83 -5.21
CA SER A 182 -7.75 12.01 -5.22
C SER A 182 -6.30 11.68 -4.87
N LEU A 183 -5.94 10.42 -4.65
CA LEU A 183 -4.61 10.05 -4.20
C LEU A 183 -3.65 9.89 -5.38
N VAL A 184 -2.48 10.50 -5.31
CA VAL A 184 -1.45 10.43 -6.34
C VAL A 184 -0.06 10.31 -5.69
N PRO A 185 0.88 9.59 -6.32
CA PRO A 185 2.24 9.48 -5.82
C PRO A 185 3.04 10.76 -6.11
N TYR A 186 3.93 11.13 -5.19
CA TYR A 186 4.92 12.18 -5.36
C TYR A 186 6.30 11.67 -4.97
N ILE A 187 7.17 11.50 -5.96
CA ILE A 187 8.51 10.92 -5.80
C ILE A 187 9.46 11.99 -5.23
N THR A 188 10.05 11.69 -4.07
CA THR A 188 10.95 12.59 -3.34
C THR A 188 12.41 12.16 -3.39
N ASP A 189 12.68 10.89 -3.66
CA ASP A 189 14.04 10.36 -3.82
C ASP A 189 14.06 9.17 -4.79
N CYS A 190 15.17 8.99 -5.49
CA CYS A 190 15.45 7.82 -6.31
C CYS A 190 16.95 7.52 -6.26
N THR A 191 17.31 6.35 -5.76
CA THR A 191 18.69 5.91 -5.64
C THR A 191 18.88 4.60 -6.39
N LYS A 192 19.89 4.53 -7.26
CA LYS A 192 20.27 3.29 -7.93
C LYS A 192 21.05 2.39 -6.95
N ASP A 193 20.60 1.15 -6.79
CA ASP A 193 21.25 0.13 -5.98
C ASP A 193 21.47 -1.14 -6.81
N GLY A 194 22.69 -1.32 -7.32
CA GLY A 194 23.00 -2.43 -8.23
C GLY A 194 22.18 -2.38 -9.53
N SER A 195 21.38 -3.42 -9.78
CA SER A 195 20.41 -3.51 -10.88
C SER A 195 19.10 -2.78 -10.60
N ASP A 196 18.86 -2.43 -9.35
CA ASP A 196 17.56 -1.99 -8.87
C ASP A 196 17.57 -0.48 -8.64
N TYR A 197 16.38 0.09 -8.49
CA TYR A 197 16.18 1.48 -8.08
C TYR A 197 15.29 1.51 -6.84
N ILE A 198 15.77 2.19 -5.81
CA ILE A 198 15.05 2.42 -4.55
C ILE A 198 14.44 3.82 -4.63
N ILE A 199 13.12 3.87 -4.66
CA ILE A 199 12.33 5.09 -4.81
C ILE A 199 11.68 5.41 -3.47
N THR A 200 11.80 6.65 -3.00
CA THR A 200 10.95 7.15 -1.92
C THR A 200 9.84 8.00 -2.51
N ALA A 201 8.60 7.66 -2.20
CA ALA A 201 7.42 8.35 -2.69
C ALA A 201 6.43 8.65 -1.56
N GLN A 202 5.71 9.76 -1.68
CA GLN A 202 4.61 10.13 -0.80
C GLN A 202 3.29 9.93 -1.54
N LEU A 203 2.32 9.26 -0.94
CA LEU A 203 0.95 9.24 -1.45
C LEU A 203 0.25 10.49 -0.94
N ARG A 204 -0.22 11.36 -1.84
CA ARG A 204 -0.79 12.66 -1.50
C ARG A 204 -2.19 12.81 -2.06
N ASN A 205 -3.03 13.55 -1.34
CA ASN A 205 -4.29 14.00 -1.92
C ASN A 205 -4.01 15.16 -2.91
N LYS A 206 -4.38 14.98 -4.18
CA LYS A 206 -4.16 15.94 -5.28
C LYS A 206 -4.85 17.29 -5.07
N ASP A 207 -5.93 17.32 -4.28
CA ASP A 207 -6.71 18.54 -4.03
C ASP A 207 -6.18 19.34 -2.83
N THR A 208 -5.64 18.66 -1.81
CA THR A 208 -5.20 19.28 -0.55
C THR A 208 -3.68 19.28 -0.35
N ASP A 209 -2.93 18.55 -1.19
CA ASP A 209 -1.49 18.23 -1.03
C ASP A 209 -1.16 17.52 0.30
N GLU A 210 -2.17 17.01 1.01
CA GLU A 210 -2.00 16.29 2.27
C GLU A 210 -1.34 14.93 2.02
N VAL A 211 -0.25 14.66 2.72
CA VAL A 211 0.46 13.38 2.69
C VAL A 211 -0.35 12.34 3.47
N ARG A 212 -0.78 11.28 2.79
CA ARG A 212 -1.49 10.13 3.37
C ARG A 212 -0.57 8.99 3.74
N GLY A 213 0.58 8.88 3.10
CA GLY A 213 1.61 7.93 3.48
C GLY A 213 2.92 8.18 2.78
N THR A 214 4.00 7.61 3.32
CA THR A 214 5.32 7.64 2.70
C THR A 214 5.81 6.21 2.54
N TYR A 215 6.26 5.87 1.34
CA TYR A 215 6.63 4.52 0.96
C TYR A 215 8.02 4.48 0.37
N GLN A 216 8.73 3.38 0.59
CA GLN A 216 9.90 2.99 -0.16
C GLN A 216 9.49 1.90 -1.13
N VAL A 217 9.79 2.08 -2.41
CA VAL A 217 9.46 1.15 -3.49
C VAL A 217 10.75 0.73 -4.19
N THR A 218 10.96 -0.57 -4.33
CA THR A 218 12.11 -1.11 -5.07
C THR A 218 11.64 -1.62 -6.41
N ILE A 219 12.24 -1.11 -7.48
CA ILE A 219 11.95 -1.55 -8.86
C ILE A 219 13.20 -2.15 -9.51
N THR A 220 12.99 -3.13 -10.40
CA THR A 220 14.02 -3.72 -11.25
C THR A 220 13.57 -3.64 -12.71
N GLU A 221 14.50 -3.71 -13.67
CA GLU A 221 14.14 -3.91 -15.07
C GLU A 221 13.23 -5.14 -15.20
N THR A 222 12.14 -4.98 -15.95
CA THR A 222 11.14 -6.04 -16.10
C THR A 222 11.72 -7.26 -16.82
N SER A 223 11.28 -8.45 -16.42
CA SER A 223 11.56 -9.68 -17.16
C SER A 223 10.40 -10.11 -18.09
N PHE A 224 9.30 -9.36 -18.11
CA PHE A 224 8.16 -9.67 -18.98
C PHE A 224 8.54 -9.46 -20.45
N ASP A 225 8.47 -10.55 -21.21
CA ASP A 225 8.89 -10.62 -22.61
C ASP A 225 7.73 -10.57 -23.62
N GLY A 226 6.52 -10.26 -23.14
CA GLY A 226 5.35 -10.09 -24.00
C GLY A 226 5.50 -8.92 -24.97
N ASP A 227 4.89 -9.07 -26.14
CA ASP A 227 4.83 -8.02 -27.15
C ASP A 227 4.11 -6.77 -26.57
N ASP A 228 4.55 -5.58 -26.98
CA ASP A 228 3.98 -4.28 -26.58
C ASP A 228 4.06 -3.97 -25.07
N ASN A 229 5.09 -4.47 -24.37
CA ASN A 229 5.33 -4.12 -22.98
C ASN A 229 5.57 -2.60 -22.81
N ASN A 230 4.70 -1.95 -22.04
CA ASN A 230 4.74 -0.51 -21.79
C ASN A 230 5.47 -0.13 -20.49
N PHE A 231 5.91 -1.11 -19.71
CA PHE A 231 6.60 -0.89 -18.44
C PHE A 231 8.05 -1.38 -18.57
N ALA A 232 9.01 -0.46 -18.47
CA ALA A 232 10.43 -0.84 -18.50
C ALA A 232 10.90 -1.53 -17.21
N TYR A 233 10.13 -1.40 -16.13
CA TYR A 233 10.46 -1.92 -14.81
C TYR A 233 9.28 -2.68 -14.20
N SER A 234 9.57 -3.40 -13.14
CA SER A 234 8.62 -4.14 -12.32
C SER A 234 8.89 -3.85 -10.85
N VAL A 235 7.83 -3.71 -10.05
CA VAL A 235 7.97 -3.55 -8.59
C VAL A 235 8.35 -4.89 -7.97
N THR A 236 9.38 -4.85 -7.12
CA THR A 236 9.91 -6.01 -6.40
C THR A 236 9.57 -6.00 -4.93
N ASP A 237 9.47 -4.81 -4.34
CA ASP A 237 9.13 -4.60 -2.95
C ASP A 237 8.52 -3.20 -2.74
N ILE A 238 7.64 -3.08 -1.75
CA ILE A 238 7.09 -1.81 -1.30
C ILE A 238 6.81 -1.87 0.20
N THR A 239 7.37 -0.91 0.92
CA THR A 239 7.25 -0.81 2.38
C THR A 239 6.79 0.58 2.79
N ALA A 240 5.88 0.65 3.77
CA ALA A 240 5.51 1.91 4.40
C ALA A 240 6.64 2.36 5.34
N LYS A 241 7.02 3.63 5.28
CA LYS A 241 7.90 4.23 6.30
C LYS A 241 7.06 4.56 7.53
N LYS A 242 7.57 4.31 8.74
CA LYS A 242 6.90 4.45 10.07
C LYS A 242 6.19 5.80 10.36
N ASN A 243 6.32 6.81 9.49
CA ASN A 243 5.64 8.11 9.59
C ASN A 243 4.36 8.21 8.72
N SER A 244 3.81 7.09 8.23
CA SER A 244 2.52 7.09 7.52
C SER A 244 1.38 7.21 8.53
N SER A 245 0.89 8.42 8.81
CA SER A 245 -0.16 8.65 9.81
C SER A 245 -1.54 8.06 9.45
N TYR A 246 -1.65 7.47 8.26
CA TYR A 246 -2.80 6.70 7.81
C TYR A 246 -2.25 5.43 7.16
N GLY A 247 -2.40 4.29 7.81
CA GLY A 247 -1.94 3.00 7.30
C GLY A 247 -2.31 1.91 8.29
N PHE A 248 -2.92 0.84 7.77
CA PHE A 248 -3.29 -0.39 8.46
C PHE A 248 -2.23 -0.82 9.50
N ASP A 249 -2.64 -0.94 10.76
CA ASP A 249 -1.82 -1.55 11.82
C ASP A 249 -1.60 -3.02 11.47
N GLU A 250 -0.35 -3.38 11.18
CA GLU A 250 0.07 -4.72 10.72
C GLU A 250 -0.10 -5.83 11.80
N GLU A 251 -0.68 -5.51 12.97
CA GLU A 251 -0.76 -6.40 14.14
C GLU A 251 -1.88 -7.45 14.12
N ASN A 252 -2.79 -7.50 13.14
CA ASN A 252 -3.94 -8.40 13.23
C ASN A 252 -3.94 -9.61 12.28
N THR A 253 -2.79 -10.27 12.11
CA THR A 253 -2.71 -11.62 11.52
C THR A 253 -2.02 -12.60 12.46
N THR A 254 -2.59 -12.79 13.65
CA THR A 254 -2.29 -13.99 14.44
C THR A 254 -3.60 -14.62 14.90
N ASP A 255 -3.86 -15.81 14.37
CA ASP A 255 -4.92 -16.75 14.73
C ASP A 255 -5.35 -16.64 16.21
N LYS A 256 -6.60 -16.23 16.45
CA LYS A 256 -7.28 -16.47 17.73
C LYS A 256 -8.38 -17.49 17.54
N SER A 257 -8.00 -18.74 17.81
CA SER A 257 -8.92 -19.80 18.18
C SER A 257 -9.78 -19.38 19.37
N GLU A 258 -11.08 -19.61 19.24
CA GLU A 258 -12.14 -19.42 20.23
C GLU A 258 -11.78 -19.97 21.62
N GLU A 259 -12.04 -19.18 22.67
CA GLU A 259 -12.65 -19.72 23.88
C GLU A 259 -13.47 -18.62 24.59
N GLU A 260 -14.75 -18.91 24.78
CA GLU A 260 -15.70 -18.13 25.57
C GLU A 260 -15.29 -18.06 27.05
N LYS A 261 -15.65 -16.96 27.76
CA LYS A 261 -16.57 -17.00 28.91
C LYS A 261 -16.73 -15.65 29.65
N SER A 262 -17.98 -15.17 29.61
CA SER A 262 -18.82 -14.55 30.66
C SER A 262 -18.29 -13.47 31.63
N THR A 263 -18.91 -12.28 31.49
CA THR A 263 -19.58 -11.43 32.52
C THR A 263 -18.93 -11.24 33.89
N GLU A 264 -18.71 -9.98 34.29
CA GLU A 264 -19.56 -9.32 35.29
C GLU A 264 -19.31 -7.80 35.36
N GLU A 265 -20.40 -7.11 35.68
CA GLU A 265 -20.65 -5.68 35.86
C GLU A 265 -20.13 -5.20 37.23
N SER A 266 -19.58 -3.98 37.34
CA SER A 266 -19.79 -3.10 38.52
C SER A 266 -19.23 -1.69 38.34
N THR A 267 -20.12 -0.75 38.62
CA THR A 267 -20.04 0.71 38.75
C THR A 267 -19.52 1.13 40.14
N SER A 268 -18.72 2.21 40.22
CA SER A 268 -18.64 3.21 41.32
C SER A 268 -17.42 4.12 41.12
N GLU A 269 -17.57 5.42 40.84
CA GLU A 269 -17.70 6.58 41.75
C GLU A 269 -16.39 7.23 42.24
N GLU A 270 -16.25 8.51 41.86
CA GLU A 270 -15.69 9.70 42.55
C GLU A 270 -14.19 9.88 42.89
N GLY A 271 -13.73 11.12 42.61
CA GLY A 271 -12.70 11.87 43.36
C GLY A 271 -11.53 12.40 42.49
N SER A 272 -11.58 13.58 41.87
CA SER A 272 -11.37 14.96 42.41
C SER A 272 -9.94 15.32 42.87
N THR A 273 -9.50 16.52 42.45
CA THR A 273 -8.37 17.39 42.92
C THR A 273 -7.00 17.19 42.22
N THR A 274 -6.49 18.08 41.35
CA THR A 274 -6.04 19.51 41.41
C THR A 274 -4.52 19.71 41.63
N GLU A 275 -3.87 20.29 40.61
CA GLU A 275 -2.94 21.45 40.61
C GLU A 275 -1.40 21.27 40.69
N ALA A 276 -0.76 22.17 39.90
CA ALA A 276 0.51 22.88 40.11
C ALA A 276 1.85 22.34 39.52
N ASP A 277 2.16 22.84 38.31
CA ASP A 277 3.23 23.82 37.98
C ASP A 277 4.61 23.72 38.66
N SER A 278 5.69 23.62 37.87
CA SER A 278 6.81 24.61 37.87
C SER A 278 8.02 24.18 37.03
N GLU A 279 8.54 25.18 36.30
CA GLU A 279 9.78 25.23 35.53
C GLU A 279 11.05 25.22 36.41
N THR A 280 12.20 24.79 35.87
CA THR A 280 13.40 25.66 35.70
C THR A 280 14.63 24.92 35.10
N ASP A 281 15.41 25.71 34.34
CA ASP A 281 16.66 25.45 33.61
C ASP A 281 17.83 24.88 34.43
N THR A 282 18.87 24.30 33.79
CA THR A 282 20.20 24.93 33.51
C THR A 282 21.21 23.98 32.82
N ASP A 283 22.08 24.56 31.98
CA ASP A 283 23.16 24.02 31.14
C ASP A 283 24.33 23.26 31.82
N SER A 284 24.99 22.35 31.08
CA SER A 284 26.43 22.49 30.66
C SER A 284 27.06 21.21 30.06
N ASP A 285 27.86 21.45 29.00
CA ASP A 285 28.73 20.57 28.20
C ASP A 285 29.68 19.59 28.94
N SER A 286 29.93 18.40 28.34
CA SER A 286 31.20 18.08 27.63
C SER A 286 31.40 16.57 27.29
N SER A 287 31.33 16.28 25.99
CA SER A 287 32.13 15.35 25.15
C SER A 287 32.23 13.81 25.41
N SER A 288 31.79 13.08 24.37
CA SER A 288 32.50 12.00 23.64
C SER A 288 32.18 10.53 23.94
N SER A 289 31.12 10.02 23.30
CA SER A 289 31.13 8.87 22.37
C SER A 289 29.72 8.71 21.80
N SER A 290 29.33 9.56 20.85
CA SER A 290 27.91 9.69 20.49
C SER A 290 27.40 8.53 19.63
N SER A 291 27.03 7.41 20.26
CA SER A 291 25.66 6.95 20.05
C SER A 291 24.81 8.10 20.57
N GLU A 292 24.26 8.92 19.67
CA GLU A 292 23.50 10.11 20.06
C GLU A 292 22.40 9.67 21.02
N SER A 293 22.57 10.01 22.30
CA SER A 293 21.56 9.70 23.28
C SER A 293 20.36 10.59 22.97
N ILE A 294 19.20 9.99 22.73
CA ILE A 294 17.98 10.74 22.46
C ILE A 294 17.65 11.65 23.66
N SER A 295 16.97 12.76 23.39
CA SER A 295 16.55 13.66 24.45
C SER A 295 15.43 13.01 25.29
N GLN A 296 15.18 13.54 26.49
CA GLN A 296 14.06 13.08 27.31
C GLN A 296 12.71 13.33 26.61
N ASP A 297 12.59 14.39 25.80
CA ASP A 297 11.37 14.70 25.06
C ASP A 297 11.16 13.72 23.89
N ASP A 298 12.24 13.34 23.20
CA ASP A 298 12.18 12.29 22.18
C ASP A 298 11.83 10.94 22.82
N ALA A 299 12.40 10.64 23.99
CA ALA A 299 12.08 9.44 24.75
C ALA A 299 10.62 9.44 25.21
N LEU A 300 10.09 10.58 25.64
CA LEU A 300 8.69 10.74 25.99
C LEU A 300 7.77 10.56 24.77
N SER A 301 8.19 11.02 23.60
CA SER A 301 7.46 10.76 22.35
C SER A 301 7.37 9.26 22.07
N GLN A 302 8.49 8.54 22.18
CA GLN A 302 8.51 7.08 22.00
C GLN A 302 7.69 6.34 23.05
N ALA A 303 7.68 6.81 24.30
CA ALA A 303 6.83 6.28 25.36
C ALA A 303 5.33 6.44 25.02
N LYS A 304 4.94 7.59 24.47
CA LYS A 304 3.58 7.87 23.99
C LYS A 304 3.21 7.05 22.77
N ASP A 305 4.16 6.79 21.88
CA ASP A 305 3.94 5.93 20.73
C ASP A 305 3.71 4.46 21.17
N TYR A 306 4.32 4.03 22.28
CA TYR A 306 4.20 2.68 22.82
C TYR A 306 2.87 2.40 23.53
N TYR A 307 2.41 3.33 24.38
CA TYR A 307 1.22 3.13 25.22
C TYR A 307 0.03 4.04 24.85
N GLY A 308 0.18 4.84 23.80
CA GLY A 308 -0.84 5.77 23.33
C GLY A 308 -0.75 7.16 23.97
N SER A 309 -1.06 8.19 23.20
CA SER A 309 -1.00 9.59 23.65
C SER A 309 -2.04 9.96 24.71
N ASP A 310 -3.07 9.14 24.87
CA ASP A 310 -4.20 9.38 25.78
C ASP A 310 -3.86 8.99 27.24
N ALA A 311 -2.76 8.27 27.45
CA ALA A 311 -2.24 7.97 28.77
C ALA A 311 -1.43 9.15 29.35
N GLU A 312 -1.39 9.22 30.68
CA GLU A 312 -0.58 10.18 31.42
C GLU A 312 0.82 9.63 31.64
N TYR A 313 1.84 10.40 31.22
CA TYR A 313 3.25 10.04 31.36
C TYR A 313 3.97 11.02 32.27
N SER A 314 4.82 10.51 33.16
CA SER A 314 5.68 11.35 34.00
C SER A 314 7.08 10.75 34.08
N TYR A 315 8.09 11.56 33.74
CA TYR A 315 9.47 11.14 33.84
C TYR A 315 9.89 10.95 35.30
N LYS A 316 10.51 9.81 35.59
CA LYS A 316 11.00 9.46 36.92
C LYS A 316 12.50 9.68 37.04
N LYS A 317 13.28 8.98 36.22
CA LYS A 317 14.76 8.93 36.30
C LYS A 317 15.36 8.19 35.10
N LYS A 318 16.69 8.13 35.04
CA LYS A 318 17.41 7.12 34.24
C LYS A 318 17.63 5.85 35.06
N VAL A 319 17.47 4.70 34.44
CA VAL A 319 17.70 3.38 35.03
C VAL A 319 18.58 2.53 34.13
N THR A 320 19.36 1.63 34.72
CA THR A 320 20.14 0.64 33.98
C THR A 320 19.46 -0.72 34.11
N VAL A 321 19.11 -1.32 32.98
CA VAL A 321 18.54 -2.68 32.90
C VAL A 321 19.47 -3.53 32.04
N GLY A 322 20.06 -4.56 32.65
CA GLY A 322 21.12 -5.33 32.01
C GLY A 322 22.34 -4.44 31.70
N ASP A 323 22.76 -4.43 30.44
CA ASP A 323 23.90 -3.64 29.95
C ASP A 323 23.46 -2.33 29.24
N LYS A 324 22.17 -1.96 29.32
CA LYS A 324 21.61 -0.77 28.65
C LYS A 324 21.01 0.22 29.65
N GLU A 325 21.09 1.50 29.32
CA GLU A 325 20.46 2.60 30.07
C GLU A 325 19.14 3.02 29.42
N TYR A 326 18.16 3.38 30.25
CA TYR A 326 16.80 3.75 29.85
C TYR A 326 16.33 5.00 30.59
N TYR A 327 15.50 5.81 29.93
CA TYR A 327 14.60 6.79 30.53
C TYR A 327 13.36 6.06 31.06
N ASP A 328 13.07 6.23 32.35
CA ASP A 328 11.93 5.62 33.06
C ASP A 328 10.79 6.63 33.18
N PHE A 329 9.63 6.30 32.59
CA PHE A 329 8.41 7.09 32.70
C PHE A 329 7.32 6.27 33.39
N SER A 330 6.70 6.81 34.44
CA SER A 330 5.42 6.25 34.91
C SER A 330 4.35 6.52 33.87
N VAL A 331 3.52 5.52 33.59
CA VAL A 331 2.40 5.61 32.67
C VAL A 331 1.09 5.24 33.38
N LYS A 332 0.01 5.97 33.11
CA LYS A 332 -1.33 5.67 33.62
C LYS A 332 -2.37 5.91 32.54
N GLY A 333 -3.21 4.91 32.29
CA GLY A 333 -4.31 4.99 31.32
C GLY A 333 -5.18 3.74 31.43
N ASP A 334 -6.34 3.77 30.78
CA ASP A 334 -7.36 2.72 30.91
C ASP A 334 -6.92 1.38 30.26
N ASP A 335 -6.04 1.42 29.26
CA ASP A 335 -5.56 0.25 28.49
C ASP A 335 -4.06 -0.05 28.71
N ILE A 336 -3.50 0.35 29.85
CA ILE A 336 -2.07 0.20 30.14
C ILE A 336 -1.81 -1.09 30.94
N SER A 337 -0.99 -1.99 30.38
CA SER A 337 -0.63 -3.27 30.99
C SER A 337 0.40 -3.19 32.13
N SER A 338 1.19 -2.11 32.21
CA SER A 338 2.26 -1.92 33.20
C SER A 338 2.29 -0.50 33.79
N THR A 339 2.96 -0.30 34.93
CA THR A 339 2.98 1.04 35.57
C THR A 339 4.03 1.98 34.99
N ASP A 340 5.00 1.46 34.26
CA ASP A 340 6.12 2.23 33.74
C ASP A 340 6.47 1.80 32.29
N VAL A 341 7.08 2.72 31.56
CA VAL A 341 7.64 2.50 30.22
C VAL A 341 9.08 2.98 30.21
N LEU A 342 9.98 2.11 29.75
CA LEU A 342 11.41 2.35 29.68
C LEU A 342 11.83 2.56 28.23
N VAL A 343 12.42 3.72 27.94
CA VAL A 343 12.94 4.04 26.61
C VAL A 343 14.45 4.11 26.66
N SER A 344 15.13 3.27 25.89
CA SER A 344 16.59 3.22 25.84
C SER A 344 17.19 4.58 25.50
N VAL A 345 18.35 4.89 26.07
CA VAL A 345 19.02 6.18 25.82
C VAL A 345 19.42 6.37 24.37
N ASP A 346 19.61 5.30 23.59
CA ASP A 346 19.89 5.33 22.15
C ASP A 346 18.61 5.30 21.28
N GLY A 347 17.43 5.25 21.91
CA GLY A 347 16.12 5.32 21.26
C GLY A 347 15.78 4.11 20.38
N GLN A 348 16.45 2.98 20.57
CA GLN A 348 16.26 1.77 19.77
C GLN A 348 15.25 0.79 20.38
N ASP A 349 15.16 0.79 21.71
CA ASP A 349 14.28 -0.08 22.48
C ASP A 349 13.30 0.74 23.34
N VAL A 350 12.03 0.33 23.33
CA VAL A 350 10.99 0.75 24.27
C VAL A 350 10.39 -0.50 24.88
N ILE A 351 10.28 -0.56 26.20
CA ILE A 351 9.72 -1.72 26.92
C ILE A 351 8.77 -1.27 28.02
N GLY A 352 7.59 -1.87 28.05
CA GLY A 352 6.65 -1.77 29.16
C GLY A 352 7.10 -2.62 30.34
N GLY A 353 6.97 -2.09 31.56
CA GLY A 353 7.28 -2.88 32.74
C GLY A 353 6.85 -2.27 34.06
N THR A 354 6.90 -3.08 35.10
CA THR A 354 6.58 -2.67 36.47
C THR A 354 7.80 -2.93 37.35
N GLN A 355 8.25 -1.89 38.07
CA GLN A 355 9.31 -2.03 39.06
C GLN A 355 8.76 -2.67 40.34
N ASN A 356 9.28 -3.83 40.71
CA ASN A 356 8.94 -4.54 41.93
C ASN A 356 9.57 -3.86 43.16
N ASP A 357 9.04 -4.12 44.36
CA ASP A 357 9.52 -3.54 45.62
C ASP A 357 11.01 -3.85 45.94
N ASP A 358 11.55 -4.94 45.39
CA ASP A 358 12.94 -5.33 45.54
C ASP A 358 13.90 -4.63 44.55
N GLY A 359 13.36 -3.75 43.70
CA GLY A 359 14.08 -3.02 42.66
C GLY A 359 14.27 -3.79 41.36
N SER A 360 13.79 -5.04 41.26
CA SER A 360 13.75 -5.80 40.01
C SER A 360 12.64 -5.31 39.08
N TRP A 361 12.72 -5.72 37.81
CA TRP A 361 11.74 -5.34 36.79
C TRP A 361 10.98 -6.56 36.29
N SER A 362 9.67 -6.42 36.17
CA SER A 362 8.78 -7.33 35.45
C SER A 362 8.40 -6.66 34.14
N PHE A 363 8.76 -7.23 33.00
CA PHE A 363 8.47 -6.65 31.68
C PHE A 363 7.23 -7.28 31.05
N ASP A 364 6.50 -6.48 30.28
CA ASP A 364 5.42 -6.95 29.43
C ASP A 364 6.00 -7.84 28.32
N GLN A 365 5.29 -8.92 27.95
CA GLN A 365 5.73 -9.90 26.95
C GLN A 365 5.13 -9.64 25.58
#